data_AF-A0A1I5LB59-F1
#
_entry.id   AF-A0A1I5LB59-F1
#
_cell.length_a   1.000
_cell.length_b   1.000
_cell.length_c   1.000
_cell.angle_alpha   90.00
_cell.angle_beta   90.00
_cell.angle_gamma   90.00
#
_symmetry.space_group_name_H-M   'P 1'
#
loop_
_entity.id
_entity.type
_entity.pdbx_description
1 polymer ?
#
loop_
_entity_poly.entity_id
_entity_poly.type
_entity_poly.pdbx_seq_one_letter_code
_entity_poly.pdbx_strand_id
1 'polypeptide(L)'
;MNDRKENARPAGGTAGQAAENNAGCKIPQDDYTTGTGPISRLLSHGRENAIPLRHLTAMTKLDGRAVRAMIAAERLAGVPILADNSTGYYLPGDDAEKVQFIRSMKHRAKEIERAAEAIEKAKG
;
A
#
# COMPACT_ATOMS: atom_id res chain seq x y z
N MET A 1 -52.21 -3.77 28.66
CA MET A 1 -51.31 -3.17 27.64
C MET A 1 -49.90 -3.37 28.14
N ASN A 2 -49.04 -4.06 27.38
CA ASN A 2 -47.76 -4.58 27.87
C ASN A 2 -46.64 -3.54 27.81
N ASP A 3 -46.01 -3.30 28.96
CA ASP A 3 -44.76 -2.57 29.14
C ASP A 3 -43.62 -3.25 28.37
N ARG A 4 -42.95 -2.51 27.46
CA ARG A 4 -41.75 -3.01 26.77
C ARG A 4 -40.51 -2.70 27.59
N LYS A 5 -39.99 -3.78 28.15
CA LYS A 5 -38.70 -3.99 28.81
C LYS A 5 -37.52 -3.35 28.06
N GLU A 6 -36.84 -2.48 28.79
CA GLU A 6 -35.46 -2.01 28.64
C GLU A 6 -34.48 -3.19 28.55
N ASN A 7 -33.54 -3.17 27.60
CA ASN A 7 -32.38 -4.08 27.61
C ASN A 7 -31.13 -3.35 27.15
N ALA A 8 -30.32 -2.95 28.13
CA ALA A 8 -28.95 -2.49 27.95
C ALA A 8 -27.96 -3.68 27.93
N ARG A 9 -27.10 -3.69 26.90
CA ARG A 9 -25.70 -4.22 26.77
C ARG A 9 -25.41 -5.72 27.03
N PRO A 10 -24.37 -6.28 26.38
CA PRO A 10 -23.12 -6.42 27.14
C PRO A 10 -21.84 -6.14 26.34
N ALA A 11 -20.80 -5.79 27.11
CA ALA A 11 -19.42 -5.68 26.68
C ALA A 11 -18.84 -7.07 26.34
N GLY A 12 -18.18 -7.17 25.18
CA GLY A 12 -17.33 -8.32 24.85
C GLY A 12 -15.88 -7.97 25.18
N GLY A 13 -15.43 -8.34 26.37
CA GLY A 13 -14.01 -8.33 26.71
C GLY A 13 -13.31 -9.52 26.08
N THR A 14 -12.16 -9.30 25.44
CA THR A 14 -11.06 -10.27 25.44
C THR A 14 -9.76 -9.49 25.30
N ALA A 15 -9.06 -9.40 26.43
CA ALA A 15 -7.65 -9.08 26.49
C ALA A 15 -6.87 -10.23 25.85
N GLY A 16 -5.93 -9.87 24.99
CA GLY A 16 -4.93 -10.77 24.46
C GLY A 16 -3.69 -9.97 24.13
N GLN A 17 -2.89 -9.65 25.16
CA GLN A 17 -1.50 -9.27 24.93
C GLN A 17 -0.78 -10.45 24.30
N ALA A 18 -0.08 -10.20 23.19
CA ALA A 18 0.95 -11.09 22.70
C ALA A 18 2.19 -10.26 22.39
N ALA A 19 3.27 -10.70 23.00
CA ALA A 19 4.61 -10.12 23.07
C ALA A 19 5.15 -9.54 21.76
N GLU A 20 5.94 -8.48 21.94
CA GLU A 20 6.93 -7.98 20.99
C GLU A 20 7.75 -9.14 20.40
N ASN A 21 7.71 -9.27 19.07
CA ASN A 21 8.79 -9.88 18.34
C ASN A 21 9.36 -8.83 17.37
N ASN A 22 10.45 -8.20 17.83
CA ASN A 22 11.42 -7.51 16.99
C ASN A 22 12.06 -8.53 16.04
N ALA A 23 11.33 -8.91 14.99
CA ALA A 23 11.89 -9.58 13.84
C ALA A 23 12.09 -8.48 12.80
N GLY A 24 13.33 -8.00 12.68
CA GLY A 24 13.71 -7.11 11.58
C GLY A 24 13.14 -7.69 10.29
N CYS A 25 12.21 -6.97 9.68
CA CYS A 25 11.68 -7.31 8.37
C CYS A 25 12.84 -7.17 7.39
N LYS A 26 13.65 -8.22 7.28
CA LYS A 26 14.42 -8.49 6.08
C LYS A 26 13.35 -8.58 5.00
N ILE A 27 13.14 -7.49 4.27
CA ILE A 27 12.46 -7.59 2.99
C ILE A 27 13.28 -8.65 2.26
N PRO A 28 12.70 -9.83 1.97
CA PRO A 28 13.45 -10.82 1.22
C PRO A 28 13.88 -10.12 -0.07
N GLN A 29 15.19 -10.05 -0.31
CA GLN A 29 15.65 -9.96 -1.69
C GLN A 29 15.40 -11.34 -2.27
N ASP A 30 14.13 -11.65 -2.52
CA ASP A 30 13.76 -12.80 -3.31
C ASP A 30 14.21 -12.48 -4.72
N ASP A 31 15.15 -13.26 -5.24
CA ASP A 31 15.42 -13.31 -6.66
C ASP A 31 14.11 -13.75 -7.35
N TYR A 32 13.27 -12.78 -7.77
CA TYR A 32 11.91 -12.96 -8.29
C TYR A 32 11.84 -13.67 -9.66
N THR A 33 12.72 -14.63 -9.88
CA THR A 33 12.90 -15.36 -11.12
C THR A 33 12.06 -16.63 -11.08
N THR A 34 10.80 -16.52 -11.49
CA THR A 34 10.18 -17.59 -12.28
C THR A 34 9.22 -16.95 -13.29
N GLY A 35 9.81 -16.45 -14.39
CA GLY A 35 9.11 -16.32 -15.68
C GLY A 35 8.50 -14.97 -16.06
N THR A 36 8.59 -13.91 -15.26
CA THR A 36 8.06 -12.59 -15.65
C THR A 36 9.03 -11.52 -15.18
N GLY A 37 9.57 -10.73 -16.12
CA GLY A 37 10.55 -9.68 -15.85
C GLY A 37 9.99 -8.52 -15.00
N PRO A 38 10.61 -7.32 -15.03
CA PRO A 38 10.16 -6.21 -14.21
C PRO A 38 8.70 -5.84 -14.50
N ILE A 39 7.93 -5.48 -13.48
CA ILE A 39 6.53 -5.03 -13.58
C ILE A 39 6.42 -3.83 -14.51
N SER A 40 7.41 -2.94 -14.53
CA SER A 40 7.42 -1.82 -15.47
C SER A 40 7.28 -2.24 -16.94
N ARG A 41 7.71 -3.45 -17.33
CA ARG A 41 7.52 -3.98 -18.69
C ARG A 41 6.06 -4.30 -19.02
N LEU A 42 5.23 -4.52 -17.99
CA LEU A 42 3.80 -4.77 -18.13
C LEU A 42 2.98 -3.48 -18.15
N LEU A 43 3.60 -2.33 -17.88
CA LEU A 43 2.93 -1.04 -17.77
C LEU A 43 3.13 -0.20 -19.04
N SER A 44 2.07 0.52 -19.40
CA SER A 44 2.09 1.53 -20.45
C SER A 44 2.32 2.93 -19.86
N HIS A 45 2.70 3.87 -20.73
CA HIS A 45 2.94 5.26 -20.36
C HIS A 45 1.63 6.05 -20.34
N GLY A 46 1.53 7.04 -19.46
CA GLY A 46 0.35 7.91 -19.32
C GLY A 46 -0.72 7.31 -18.40
N ARG A 47 -1.40 8.19 -17.66
CA ARG A 47 -2.47 7.81 -16.71
C ARG A 47 -3.64 7.10 -17.38
N GLU A 48 -3.93 7.41 -18.64
CA GLU A 48 -5.00 6.80 -19.42
C GLU A 48 -4.78 5.29 -19.63
N ASN A 49 -3.54 4.83 -19.55
CA ASN A 49 -3.19 3.42 -19.71
C ASN A 49 -2.94 2.71 -18.37
N ALA A 50 -3.42 3.27 -17.27
CA ALA A 50 -3.24 2.69 -15.94
C ALA A 50 -3.90 1.32 -15.79
N ILE A 51 -3.14 0.38 -15.24
CA ILE A 51 -3.56 -1.00 -15.05
C ILE A 51 -3.94 -1.23 -13.59
N PRO A 52 -5.16 -1.69 -13.30
CA PRO A 52 -5.57 -1.97 -11.93
C PRO A 52 -4.84 -3.19 -11.38
N LEU A 53 -4.63 -3.23 -10.07
CA LEU A 53 -3.91 -4.32 -9.41
C LEU A 53 -4.45 -5.71 -9.76
N ARG A 54 -5.77 -5.87 -9.86
CA ARG A 54 -6.43 -7.13 -10.23
C ARG A 54 -5.94 -7.69 -11.58
N HIS A 55 -5.61 -6.82 -12.54
CA HIS A 55 -5.11 -7.23 -13.85
C HIS A 55 -3.62 -7.58 -13.73
N LEU A 56 -2.84 -6.83 -12.94
CA LEU A 56 -1.44 -7.16 -12.68
C LEU A 56 -1.29 -8.54 -12.00
N THR A 57 -2.13 -8.85 -11.01
CA THR A 57 -2.13 -10.17 -10.36
C THR A 57 -2.54 -11.29 -11.32
N ALA A 58 -3.48 -11.02 -12.23
CA ALA A 58 -3.88 -12.00 -13.25
C ALA A 58 -2.76 -12.28 -14.27
N MET A 59 -2.05 -11.24 -14.71
CA MET A 59 -0.95 -11.38 -15.68
C MET A 59 0.29 -12.04 -15.07
N THR A 60 0.64 -11.68 -13.83
CA THR A 60 1.83 -12.19 -13.14
C THR A 60 1.59 -13.51 -12.42
N LYS A 61 0.32 -13.90 -12.19
CA LYS A 61 -0.09 -15.01 -11.32
C LYS A 61 0.44 -14.88 -9.89
N LEU A 62 0.77 -13.67 -9.47
CA LEU A 62 1.22 -13.34 -8.12
C LEU A 62 0.07 -12.75 -7.30
N ASP A 63 0.20 -12.80 -5.98
CA ASP A 63 -0.76 -12.15 -5.09
C ASP A 63 -0.58 -10.62 -5.10
N GLY A 64 -1.61 -9.91 -4.64
CA GLY A 64 -1.59 -8.44 -4.64
C GLY A 64 -0.56 -7.83 -3.69
N ARG A 65 0.00 -8.63 -2.76
CA ARG A 65 1.07 -8.19 -1.86
C ARG A 65 2.42 -8.26 -2.56
N ALA A 66 2.74 -9.37 -3.23
CA ALA A 66 3.97 -9.55 -4.01
C ALA A 66 4.05 -8.54 -5.16
N VAL A 67 2.96 -8.31 -5.90
CA VAL A 67 2.92 -7.29 -6.96
C VAL A 67 3.27 -5.90 -6.40
N ARG A 68 2.73 -5.53 -5.23
CA ARG A 68 3.07 -4.25 -4.59
C ARG A 68 4.51 -4.19 -4.09
N ALA A 69 5.04 -5.31 -3.57
CA ALA A 69 6.43 -5.40 -3.14
C ALA A 69 7.39 -5.20 -4.31
N MET A 70 7.12 -5.85 -5.45
CA MET A 70 7.88 -5.66 -6.69
C MET A 70 7.82 -4.21 -7.19
N ILE A 71 6.64 -3.58 -7.20
CA ILE A 71 6.50 -2.16 -7.56
C ILE A 71 7.32 -1.27 -6.63
N ALA A 72 7.32 -1.55 -5.32
CA ALA A 72 8.10 -0.80 -4.36
C ALA A 72 9.61 -0.99 -4.58
N ALA A 73 10.07 -2.21 -4.85
CA ALA A 73 11.46 -2.50 -5.16
C ALA A 73 11.92 -1.77 -6.43
N GLU A 74 11.11 -1.79 -7.49
CA GLU A 74 11.43 -1.06 -8.73
C GLU A 74 11.46 0.46 -8.54
N ARG A 75 10.57 1.01 -7.71
CA ARG A 75 10.63 2.44 -7.34
C ARG A 75 11.92 2.79 -6.61
N LEU A 76 12.37 1.94 -5.69
CA LEU A 76 13.64 2.11 -4.99
C LEU A 76 14.84 1.98 -5.93
N ALA A 77 14.73 1.15 -6.97
CA ALA A 77 15.71 1.06 -8.05
C ALA A 77 15.67 2.25 -9.04
N GLY A 78 14.78 3.23 -8.82
CA GLY A 78 14.67 4.43 -9.64
C GLY A 78 13.70 4.35 -10.81
N VAL A 79 12.93 3.27 -10.94
CA VAL A 79 11.90 3.14 -11.98
C VAL A 79 10.65 3.92 -11.56
N PRO A 80 10.23 4.95 -12.33
CA PRO A 80 9.13 5.82 -11.91
C PRO A 80 7.77 5.16 -12.18
N ILE A 81 7.40 4.16 -11.40
CA ILE A 81 6.05 3.57 -11.48
C ILE A 81 5.09 4.46 -10.69
N LEU A 82 4.14 5.11 -11.35
CA LEU A 82 3.14 5.95 -10.69
C LEU A 82 1.95 5.11 -10.22
N ALA A 83 1.27 5.58 -9.19
CA ALA A 83 0.02 4.99 -8.71
C ALA A 83 -1.05 6.06 -8.58
N ASP A 84 -2.22 5.76 -9.14
CA ASP A 84 -3.44 6.50 -8.95
C ASP A 84 -4.44 5.62 -8.18
N ASN A 85 -5.09 6.22 -7.18
CA ASN A 85 -5.98 5.49 -6.27
C ASN A 85 -7.25 4.99 -6.97
N SER A 86 -7.63 5.59 -8.11
CA SER A 86 -8.83 5.21 -8.86
C SER A 86 -8.55 4.25 -10.01
N THR A 87 -7.47 4.46 -10.78
CA THR A 87 -7.24 3.74 -12.04
C THR A 87 -6.20 2.61 -11.92
N GLY A 88 -5.16 2.78 -11.10
CA GLY A 88 -4.12 1.76 -10.88
C GLY A 88 -2.70 2.26 -11.10
N TYR A 89 -1.86 1.42 -11.70
CA TYR A 89 -0.43 1.66 -11.87
C TYR A 89 -0.06 1.92 -13.34
N TYR A 90 0.86 2.84 -13.58
CA TYR A 90 1.30 3.24 -14.92
C TYR A 90 2.71 3.84 -14.90
N LEU A 91 3.32 3.99 -16.07
CA LEU A 91 4.54 4.77 -16.25
C LEU A 91 4.20 6.21 -16.61
N PRO A 92 4.98 7.20 -16.17
CA PRO A 92 4.73 8.60 -16.49
C PRO A 92 4.79 8.84 -18.00
N GLY A 93 3.77 9.46 -18.56
CA GLY A 93 3.78 9.96 -19.94
C GLY A 93 4.57 11.26 -20.09
N ASP A 94 4.63 12.06 -19.02
CA ASP A 94 5.36 13.33 -18.97
C ASP A 94 6.05 13.56 -17.61
N ASP A 95 6.87 14.61 -17.54
CA ASP A 95 7.54 14.97 -16.29
C ASP A 95 6.60 15.65 -15.27
N ALA A 96 5.48 16.22 -15.71
CA ALA A 96 4.51 16.84 -14.81
C ALA A 96 3.84 15.78 -13.93
N GLU A 97 3.47 14.62 -14.49
CA GLU A 97 2.93 13.47 -13.79
C GLU A 97 3.92 12.94 -12.75
N LYS A 98 5.22 12.85 -13.11
CA LYS A 98 6.28 12.47 -12.16
C LYS A 98 6.34 13.45 -10.99
N VAL A 99 6.42 14.74 -11.28
CA VAL A 99 6.55 15.79 -10.26
C VAL A 99 5.32 15.82 -9.35
N GLN A 100 4.12 15.70 -9.91
CA GLN A 100 2.87 15.63 -9.15
C GLN A 100 2.84 14.41 -8.23
N PHE A 101 3.24 13.24 -8.73
CA PHE A 101 3.30 12.02 -7.93
C PHE A 101 4.32 12.14 -6.80
N ILE A 102 5.52 12.65 -7.07
CA ILE A 102 6.56 12.88 -6.06
C ILE A 102 6.05 13.84 -4.97
N ARG A 103 5.42 14.95 -5.36
CA ARG A 103 4.83 15.91 -4.42
C ARG A 103 3.77 15.24 -3.55
N SER A 104 2.90 14.44 -4.16
CA SER A 104 1.86 13.69 -3.46
C SER A 104 2.45 12.66 -2.48
N MET A 105 3.50 11.94 -2.89
CA MET A 105 4.20 10.97 -2.05
C MET A 105 4.85 11.63 -0.83
N LYS A 106 5.54 12.76 -1.03
CA LYS A 106 6.14 13.56 0.06
C LYS A 106 5.10 14.10 1.03
N HIS A 107 3.96 14.57 0.52
CA HIS A 107 2.87 15.03 1.37
C HIS A 107 2.35 13.90 2.26
N ARG A 108 2.09 12.72 1.68
CA ARG A 108 1.64 11.54 2.45
C ARG A 108 2.64 11.12 3.52
N ALA A 109 3.94 11.13 3.20
CA ALA A 109 4.99 10.84 4.17
C ALA A 109 4.93 11.79 5.38
N LYS A 110 4.79 13.10 5.12
CA LYS A 110 4.65 14.11 6.18
C LYS A 110 3.40 13.91 7.04
N GLU A 111 2.28 13.51 6.44
CA GLU A 111 1.06 13.21 7.20
C GLU A 111 1.22 11.97 8.08
N ILE A 112 1.95 10.95 7.61
CA ILE A 112 2.30 9.77 8.41
C ILE A 112 3.19 10.16 9.60
N GLU A 113 4.21 11.00 9.37
CA GLU A 113 5.07 11.52 10.44
C GLU A 113 4.27 12.32 11.48
N ARG A 114 3.39 13.22 11.04
CA ARG A 114 2.51 13.99 11.94
C ARG A 114 1.59 13.09 12.76
N ALA A 115 1.04 12.04 12.17
CA ALA A 115 0.21 11.07 12.88
C ALA A 115 1.02 10.31 13.94
N ALA A 116 2.24 9.89 13.61
CA ALA A 116 3.13 9.23 14.56
C ALA A 116 3.50 10.16 15.74
N GLU A 117 3.85 11.42 15.47
CA GLU A 117 4.12 12.41 16.51
C GLU A 117 2.90 12.67 17.41
N ALA A 118 1.69 12.72 16.83
CA ALA A 118 0.47 12.92 17.59
C ALA A 118 0.21 11.74 18.54
N ILE A 119 0.46 10.50 18.08
CA ILE A 119 0.36 9.29 18.91
C ILE A 119 1.42 9.32 20.03
N GLU A 120 2.65 9.72 19.73
CA GLU A 120 3.72 9.85 20.73
C GLU A 120 3.41 10.89 21.81
N LYS A 121 2.79 12.02 21.44
CA LYS A 121 2.42 13.10 22.37
C LYS A 121 1.14 12.82 23.16
N ALA A 122 0.31 11.87 22.71
CA ALA A 122 -0.90 11.49 23.42
C ALA A 122 -0.53 10.80 24.74
N LYS A 123 -0.64 11.54 25.86
CA LYS A 123 -0.56 10.93 27.20
C LYS A 123 -1.78 10.04 27.39
N GLY A 124 -1.55 8.77 27.74
CA GLY A 124 -2.57 7.84 28.21
C GLY A 124 -3.16 8.25 29.53
#